data_AF-A0A970Z3Q3-F1
#
_entry.id   AF-A0A970Z3Q3-F1
#
_cell.length_a   1.000
_cell.length_b   1.000
_cell.length_c   1.000
_cell.angle_alpha   90.00
_cell.angle_beta   90.00
_cell.angle_gamma   90.00
#
_symmetry.space_group_name_H-M   'P 1'
#
loop_
_entity.id
_entity.type
_entity.pdbx_description
1 polymer ?
#
loop_
_entity_poly.entity_id
_entity_poly.type
_entity_poly.pdbx_seq_one_letter_code
_entity_poly.pdbx_strand_id
1 'polypeptide(L)'
;MGMLVVMGSGETAPTMVKVHRRVFALAAETGPRTGAPTGPGLAVMVDTPFGFQMNADDLVTRTKAYFAQTVGVSVEVAGWRSADAPVVEQERALALLTRASWAFAGPGSPTYVLRQWSGTPMPDALLDVVTRGGTLVFGSAAACTLGTHTVPVYEIYKVGAEPHWAQGLDLLGRLTGIHAVLIPHFDNAEGGNHDTRFCYLGEQRLAAMEAQLPEEIGVLGIDEHTALLVDLTAGRVMVEGNGVVTVRRRGSSRTFPAGSSLSLETLAALLRGEQSSVDGAAPDERSGTTGQAPRQDPAPPEGSSALPGSLREEAETALARFDTALASRDADDCVGAVLDLESAIVAWSSDTLQSDDTDQARRALRSMIVRLGELAHRGLRDPREIVGPFVDALIEVRGAARSARDYATSDLIRDRLVSAGIEVRDSPDGVQWSVATTSGP
;
A
#
# COMPACT_ATOMS: atom_id res chain seq x y z
N MET A 1 -5.72 -13.28 -1.84
CA MET A 1 -4.55 -14.13 -2.11
C MET A 1 -3.31 -13.24 -2.06
N GLY A 2 -2.34 -13.52 -1.19
CA GLY A 2 -1.21 -12.61 -0.98
C GLY A 2 -0.24 -12.62 -2.17
N MET A 3 0.11 -11.45 -2.71
CA MET A 3 1.04 -11.32 -3.82
C MET A 3 2.10 -10.23 -3.56
N LEU A 4 3.36 -10.54 -3.89
CA LEU A 4 4.44 -9.56 -3.97
C LEU A 4 4.83 -9.39 -5.45
N VAL A 5 4.89 -8.15 -5.92
CA VAL A 5 5.30 -7.82 -7.29
C VAL A 5 6.52 -6.93 -7.24
N VAL A 6 7.57 -7.31 -7.97
CA VAL A 6 8.83 -6.56 -8.05
C VAL A 6 9.06 -6.11 -9.49
N MET A 7 9.10 -4.80 -9.73
CA MET A 7 9.32 -4.20 -11.04
C MET A 7 10.74 -3.66 -11.15
N GLY A 8 11.45 -4.00 -12.23
CA GLY A 8 12.83 -3.57 -12.42
C GLY A 8 12.96 -2.08 -12.77
N SER A 9 12.04 -1.52 -13.54
CA SER A 9 11.97 -0.08 -13.87
C SER A 9 10.68 0.22 -14.65
N GLY A 10 10.41 1.50 -14.86
CA GLY A 10 9.32 1.97 -15.72
C GLY A 10 7.96 1.69 -15.13
N GLU A 11 7.85 1.64 -13.81
CA GLU A 11 6.64 1.36 -13.05
C GLU A 11 5.48 2.31 -13.38
N THR A 12 5.75 3.52 -13.89
CA THR A 12 4.75 4.45 -14.46
C THR A 12 4.93 4.70 -15.95
N ALA A 13 5.57 3.80 -16.68
CA ALA A 13 5.77 3.88 -18.13
C ALA A 13 4.61 3.21 -18.90
N PRO A 14 4.36 3.59 -20.17
CA PRO A 14 3.33 2.96 -21.01
C PRO A 14 3.51 1.45 -21.20
N THR A 15 4.75 0.97 -21.20
CA THR A 15 5.10 -0.46 -21.35
C THR A 15 4.56 -1.32 -20.21
N MET A 16 4.45 -0.76 -19.00
CA MET A 16 4.02 -1.48 -17.81
C MET A 16 2.51 -1.49 -17.58
N VAL A 17 1.73 -0.82 -18.44
CA VAL A 17 0.26 -0.72 -18.29
C VAL A 17 -0.40 -2.10 -18.32
N LYS A 18 0.04 -2.99 -19.23
CA LYS A 18 -0.50 -4.35 -19.32
C LYS A 18 -0.18 -5.17 -18.06
N VAL A 19 1.02 -5.01 -17.51
CA VAL A 19 1.45 -5.67 -16.28
C VAL A 19 0.59 -5.21 -15.12
N HIS A 20 0.39 -3.89 -14.93
CA HIS A 20 -0.50 -3.37 -13.90
C HIS A 20 -1.92 -3.90 -14.01
N ARG A 21 -2.51 -3.88 -15.22
CA ARG A 21 -3.86 -4.42 -15.44
C ARG A 21 -3.95 -5.91 -15.11
N ARG A 22 -2.91 -6.69 -15.43
CA ARG A 22 -2.83 -8.11 -15.07
C ARG A 22 -2.75 -8.30 -13.55
N VAL A 23 -1.93 -7.51 -12.87
CA VAL A 23 -1.79 -7.53 -11.40
C VAL A 23 -3.11 -7.19 -10.72
N PHE A 24 -3.82 -6.15 -11.17
CA PHE A 24 -5.14 -5.80 -10.66
C PHE A 24 -6.20 -6.88 -10.96
N ALA A 25 -6.16 -7.50 -12.14
CA ALA A 25 -7.07 -8.60 -12.47
C ALA A 25 -6.85 -9.81 -11.56
N LEU A 26 -5.59 -10.21 -11.32
CA LEU A 26 -5.24 -11.28 -10.40
C LEU A 26 -5.69 -11.00 -8.96
N ALA A 27 -5.56 -9.74 -8.52
CA ALA A 27 -6.06 -9.32 -7.21
C ALA A 27 -7.60 -9.39 -7.11
N ALA A 28 -8.31 -9.06 -8.20
CA ALA A 28 -9.77 -9.08 -8.25
C ALA A 28 -10.37 -10.49 -8.32
N GLU A 29 -9.73 -11.41 -9.07
CA GLU A 29 -10.15 -12.83 -9.17
C GLU A 29 -10.10 -13.57 -7.82
N THR A 30 -9.38 -13.02 -6.84
CA THR A 30 -8.95 -13.72 -5.63
C THR A 30 -9.34 -13.00 -4.34
N GLY A 31 -10.42 -12.20 -4.43
CA GLY A 31 -10.93 -11.27 -3.41
C GLY A 31 -10.97 -11.79 -1.96
N PRO A 32 -11.09 -10.89 -0.97
CA PRO A 32 -10.78 -11.18 0.41
C PRO A 32 -11.54 -12.40 0.94
N ARG A 33 -10.80 -13.37 1.48
CA ARG A 33 -11.37 -14.44 2.30
C ARG A 33 -11.75 -13.78 3.62
N THR A 34 -13.06 -13.55 3.80
CA THR A 34 -13.77 -13.08 5.01
C THR A 34 -13.87 -11.55 5.23
N GLY A 35 -15.09 -11.09 5.51
CA GLY A 35 -15.42 -9.87 6.25
C GLY A 35 -15.19 -8.49 5.60
N ALA A 36 -14.29 -8.35 4.63
CA ALA A 36 -13.99 -7.05 4.04
C ALA A 36 -15.04 -6.61 2.98
N PRO A 37 -15.37 -5.30 2.90
CA PRO A 37 -16.43 -4.81 2.02
C PRO A 37 -16.15 -5.14 0.55
N THR A 38 -17.20 -5.62 -0.13
CA THR A 38 -17.22 -5.94 -1.56
C THR A 38 -17.15 -4.66 -2.40
N GLY A 39 -15.95 -4.29 -2.81
CA GLY A 39 -15.65 -3.21 -3.76
C GLY A 39 -14.23 -3.37 -4.31
N PRO A 40 -13.81 -2.59 -5.32
CA PRO A 40 -12.40 -2.51 -5.67
C PRO A 40 -11.67 -2.02 -4.42
N GLY A 41 -10.86 -2.90 -3.82
CA GLY A 41 -10.20 -2.57 -2.56
C GLY A 41 -9.27 -1.37 -2.73
N LEU A 42 -9.00 -0.69 -1.61
CA LEU A 42 -8.23 0.56 -1.61
C LEU A 42 -6.83 0.33 -2.19
N ALA A 43 -6.49 1.10 -3.24
CA ALA A 43 -5.16 1.14 -3.82
C ALA A 43 -4.38 2.33 -3.26
N VAL A 44 -3.21 2.08 -2.67
CA VAL A 44 -2.40 3.09 -1.98
C VAL A 44 -1.01 3.15 -2.58
N MET A 45 -0.48 4.33 -2.81
CA MET A 45 0.94 4.55 -3.06
C MET A 45 1.63 5.13 -1.82
N VAL A 46 2.85 4.68 -1.56
CA VAL A 46 3.72 5.22 -0.52
C VAL A 46 4.74 6.15 -1.17
N ASP A 47 4.84 7.38 -0.66
CA ASP A 47 5.67 8.43 -1.26
C ASP A 47 7.06 8.57 -0.62
N THR A 48 7.35 7.77 0.42
CA THR A 48 8.66 7.79 1.08
C THR A 48 9.85 7.63 0.14
N PRO A 49 9.85 6.71 -0.86
CA PRO A 49 11.05 6.45 -1.66
C PRO A 49 11.64 7.68 -2.34
N PHE A 50 10.79 8.60 -2.77
CA PHE A 50 11.20 9.86 -3.41
C PHE A 50 10.95 11.09 -2.52
N GLY A 51 10.63 10.90 -1.23
CA GLY A 51 10.27 11.97 -0.30
C GLY A 51 11.35 13.03 -0.06
N PHE A 52 12.61 12.73 -0.40
CA PHE A 52 13.72 13.68 -0.35
C PHE A 52 13.75 14.67 -1.52
N GLN A 53 12.99 14.41 -2.60
CA GLN A 53 13.05 15.23 -3.80
C GLN A 53 12.21 16.50 -3.64
N MET A 54 12.74 17.63 -4.10
CA MET A 54 12.03 18.92 -4.05
C MET A 54 10.73 18.93 -4.85
N ASN A 55 10.58 18.04 -5.83
CA ASN A 55 9.39 17.86 -6.66
C ASN A 55 8.57 16.63 -6.25
N ALA A 56 8.64 16.18 -4.99
CA ALA A 56 7.89 15.02 -4.51
C ALA A 56 6.38 15.15 -4.72
N ASP A 57 5.80 16.33 -4.53
CA ASP A 57 4.36 16.57 -4.76
C ASP A 57 3.97 16.45 -6.24
N ASP A 58 4.85 16.86 -7.15
CA ASP A 58 4.65 16.68 -8.59
C ASP A 58 4.74 15.20 -8.98
N LEU A 59 5.65 14.45 -8.35
CA LEU A 59 5.76 12.99 -8.54
C LEU A 59 4.48 12.30 -8.08
N VAL A 60 3.96 12.63 -6.89
CA VAL A 60 2.66 12.13 -6.41
C VAL A 60 1.56 12.44 -7.41
N THR A 61 1.46 13.69 -7.85
CA THR A 61 0.41 14.13 -8.79
C THR A 61 0.48 13.36 -10.11
N ARG A 62 1.68 13.18 -10.68
CA ARG A 62 1.88 12.43 -11.93
C ARG A 62 1.59 10.94 -11.75
N THR A 63 2.02 10.32 -10.66
CA THR A 63 1.73 8.90 -10.39
C THR A 63 0.23 8.67 -10.24
N LYS A 64 -0.49 9.53 -9.50
CA LYS A 64 -1.95 9.46 -9.41
C LYS A 64 -2.61 9.60 -10.78
N ALA A 65 -2.16 10.56 -11.59
CA ALA A 65 -2.68 10.75 -12.94
C ALA A 65 -2.43 9.54 -13.85
N TYR A 66 -1.24 8.93 -13.79
CA TYR A 66 -0.92 7.72 -14.54
C TYR A 66 -1.88 6.58 -14.20
N PHE A 67 -2.06 6.27 -12.90
CA PHE A 67 -2.95 5.18 -12.50
C PHE A 67 -4.41 5.48 -12.87
N ALA A 68 -4.90 6.70 -12.64
CA ALA A 68 -6.29 7.04 -12.93
C ALA A 68 -6.58 7.07 -14.45
N GLN A 69 -5.72 7.70 -15.24
CA GLN A 69 -5.98 7.98 -16.66
C GLN A 69 -5.49 6.88 -17.59
N THR A 70 -4.41 6.17 -17.22
CA THR A 70 -3.77 5.17 -18.10
C THR A 70 -4.10 3.74 -17.67
N VAL A 71 -3.95 3.43 -16.37
CA VAL A 71 -4.27 2.10 -15.85
C VAL A 71 -5.77 1.91 -15.67
N GLY A 72 -6.48 2.96 -15.25
CA GLY A 72 -7.91 2.95 -14.95
C GLY A 72 -8.24 2.69 -13.49
N VAL A 73 -7.31 2.98 -12.57
CA VAL A 73 -7.46 2.74 -11.12
C VAL A 73 -7.14 4.02 -10.35
N SER A 74 -7.99 4.38 -9.39
CA SER A 74 -7.70 5.50 -8.49
C SER A 74 -6.77 5.04 -7.36
N VAL A 75 -5.71 5.81 -7.10
CA VAL A 75 -4.76 5.54 -6.01
C VAL A 75 -4.75 6.68 -4.99
N GLU A 76 -4.83 6.31 -3.72
CA GLU A 76 -4.61 7.20 -2.59
C GLU A 76 -3.12 7.24 -2.21
N VAL A 77 -2.74 8.19 -1.36
CA VAL A 77 -1.33 8.42 -1.01
C VAL A 77 -1.16 8.29 0.51
N ALA A 78 -0.39 7.30 0.92
CA ALA A 78 0.12 7.19 2.28
C ALA A 78 1.36 8.09 2.41
N GLY A 79 1.12 9.36 2.77
CA GLY A 79 2.16 10.37 2.92
C GLY A 79 2.96 10.18 4.20
N TRP A 80 4.17 9.62 4.08
CA TRP A 80 5.09 9.45 5.22
C TRP A 80 6.54 9.52 4.74
N ARG A 81 6.97 10.75 4.43
CA ARG A 81 8.27 10.98 3.75
C ARG A 81 9.48 10.93 4.67
N SER A 82 9.29 11.14 5.98
CA SER A 82 10.36 11.18 6.97
C SER A 82 9.97 10.38 8.21
N ALA A 83 10.90 9.63 8.80
CA ALA A 83 10.72 8.94 10.07
C ALA A 83 10.35 9.91 11.21
N ASP A 84 10.78 11.16 11.11
CA ASP A 84 10.51 12.23 12.08
C ASP A 84 9.24 13.03 11.76
N ALA A 85 8.42 12.58 10.79
CA ALA A 85 7.16 13.24 10.45
C ALA A 85 6.23 13.33 11.68
N PRO A 86 5.35 14.33 11.77
CA PRO A 86 4.36 14.42 12.85
C PRO A 86 3.58 13.10 13.02
N VAL A 87 3.35 12.68 14.26
CA VAL A 87 2.67 11.40 14.58
C VAL A 87 1.35 11.23 13.81
N VAL A 88 0.59 12.32 13.64
CA VAL A 88 -0.68 12.30 12.88
C VAL A 88 -0.46 11.92 11.40
N GLU A 89 0.62 12.36 10.78
CA GLU A 89 0.95 11.98 9.39
C GLU A 89 1.33 10.50 9.31
N GLN A 90 2.15 10.02 10.26
CA GLN A 90 2.53 8.61 10.32
C GLN A 90 1.31 7.70 10.50
N GLU A 91 0.45 8.03 11.45
CA GLU A 91 -0.75 7.23 11.76
C GLU A 91 -1.79 7.29 10.64
N ARG A 92 -1.90 8.41 9.90
CA ARG A 92 -2.70 8.48 8.65
C ARG A 92 -2.18 7.54 7.57
N ALA A 93 -0.87 7.53 7.33
CA ALA A 93 -0.26 6.62 6.36
C ALA A 93 -0.50 5.15 6.74
N LEU A 94 -0.32 4.80 8.02
CA LEU A 94 -0.55 3.46 8.53
C LEU A 94 -2.03 3.04 8.45
N ALA A 95 -2.97 3.94 8.76
CA ALA A 95 -4.40 3.68 8.65
C ALA A 95 -4.84 3.39 7.20
N LEU A 96 -4.25 4.08 6.22
CA LEU A 96 -4.47 3.80 4.80
C LEU A 96 -3.93 2.42 4.40
N LEU A 97 -2.69 2.09 4.79
CA LEU A 97 -2.08 0.79 4.48
C LEU A 97 -2.83 -0.38 5.11
N THR A 98 -3.35 -0.21 6.33
CA THR A 98 -4.17 -1.23 7.04
C THR A 98 -5.45 -1.59 6.26
N ARG A 99 -5.92 -0.71 5.37
CA ARG A 99 -7.12 -0.92 4.55
C ARG A 99 -6.80 -1.21 3.09
N ALA A 100 -5.54 -1.04 2.69
CA ALA A 100 -5.10 -1.27 1.33
C ALA A 100 -5.24 -2.75 0.97
N SER A 101 -5.83 -3.02 -0.19
CA SER A 101 -5.75 -4.33 -0.85
C SER A 101 -4.64 -4.36 -1.90
N TRP A 102 -4.14 -3.18 -2.27
CA TRP A 102 -3.03 -3.00 -3.17
C TRP A 102 -2.18 -1.84 -2.68
N ALA A 103 -0.88 -2.05 -2.50
CA ALA A 103 0.05 -1.01 -2.07
C ALA A 103 1.26 -0.95 -3.01
N PHE A 104 1.74 0.26 -3.30
CA PHE A 104 2.87 0.48 -4.20
C PHE A 104 3.91 1.42 -3.63
N ALA A 105 5.17 0.99 -3.67
CA ALA A 105 6.34 1.80 -3.39
C ALA A 105 7.24 1.85 -4.64
N GLY A 106 7.51 3.06 -5.11
CA GLY A 106 8.10 3.30 -6.41
C GLY A 106 9.55 3.81 -6.40
N PRO A 107 9.89 4.67 -7.39
CA PRO A 107 11.27 5.10 -7.64
C PRO A 107 11.76 6.05 -6.56
N GLY A 108 13.08 6.23 -6.45
CA GLY A 108 13.66 7.06 -5.42
C GLY A 108 15.08 6.65 -5.04
N SER A 109 15.39 6.69 -3.74
CA SER A 109 16.69 6.28 -3.22
C SER A 109 16.56 5.06 -2.29
N PRO A 110 17.29 3.96 -2.54
CA PRO A 110 17.24 2.79 -1.66
C PRO A 110 17.68 3.13 -0.22
N THR A 111 18.79 3.86 -0.06
CA THR A 111 19.32 4.24 1.26
C THR A 111 18.43 5.25 1.99
N TYR A 112 17.71 6.10 1.24
CA TYR A 112 16.70 6.96 1.82
C TYR A 112 15.55 6.13 2.41
N VAL A 113 15.00 5.19 1.64
CA VAL A 113 13.96 4.27 2.10
C VAL A 113 14.40 3.55 3.37
N LEU A 114 15.59 2.94 3.37
CA LEU A 114 16.13 2.25 4.53
C LEU A 114 16.16 3.16 5.77
N ARG A 115 16.65 4.39 5.64
CA ARG A 115 16.71 5.34 6.76
C ARG A 115 15.33 5.74 7.28
N GLN A 116 14.33 5.85 6.40
CA GLN A 116 12.98 6.27 6.81
C GLN A 116 12.11 5.13 7.35
N TRP A 117 12.35 3.89 6.94
CA TRP A 117 11.50 2.75 7.30
C TRP A 117 12.12 1.84 8.34
N SER A 118 13.44 1.75 8.43
CA SER A 118 14.09 0.88 9.42
C SER A 118 13.77 1.35 10.83
N GLY A 119 13.28 0.43 11.66
CA GLY A 119 12.88 0.75 13.04
C GLY A 119 11.55 1.47 13.17
N THR A 120 10.79 1.65 12.08
CA THR A 120 9.42 2.18 12.13
C THR A 120 8.40 1.06 11.86
N PRO A 121 7.10 1.28 12.14
CA PRO A 121 6.04 0.32 11.77
C PRO A 121 5.79 0.15 10.27
N MET A 122 6.41 0.95 9.39
CA MET A 122 6.14 0.91 7.95
C MET A 122 6.40 -0.46 7.29
N PRO A 123 7.54 -1.14 7.53
CA PRO A 123 7.79 -2.44 6.91
C PRO A 123 6.72 -3.48 7.27
N ASP A 124 6.32 -3.52 8.54
CA ASP A 124 5.26 -4.42 9.00
C ASP A 124 3.91 -4.09 8.36
N ALA A 125 3.57 -2.81 8.24
CA ALA A 125 2.34 -2.37 7.58
C ALA A 125 2.30 -2.76 6.10
N LEU A 126 3.44 -2.73 5.40
CA LEU A 126 3.54 -3.17 4.01
C LEU A 126 3.41 -4.69 3.88
N LEU A 127 4.05 -5.45 4.78
CA LEU A 127 3.90 -6.90 4.84
C LEU A 127 2.45 -7.31 5.12
N ASP A 128 1.79 -6.58 6.02
CA ASP A 128 0.41 -6.84 6.42
C ASP A 128 -0.54 -6.83 5.20
N VAL A 129 -0.33 -5.94 4.22
CA VAL A 129 -1.08 -5.92 2.95
C VAL A 129 -1.06 -7.29 2.27
N VAL A 130 0.10 -7.94 2.20
CA VAL A 130 0.26 -9.26 1.57
C VAL A 130 -0.35 -10.36 2.45
N THR A 131 -0.11 -10.33 3.76
CA THR A 131 -0.59 -11.37 4.68
C THR A 131 -2.13 -11.39 4.76
N ARG A 132 -2.79 -10.23 4.65
CA ARG A 132 -4.26 -10.11 4.53
C ARG A 132 -4.78 -10.51 3.14
N GLY A 133 -3.90 -10.94 2.25
CA GLY A 133 -4.26 -11.44 0.93
C GLY A 133 -4.40 -10.36 -0.14
N GLY A 134 -3.80 -9.18 0.06
CA GLY A 134 -3.64 -8.14 -0.95
C GLY A 134 -2.34 -8.25 -1.74
N THR A 135 -2.07 -7.22 -2.55
CA THR A 135 -0.90 -7.15 -3.44
C THR A 135 0.02 -6.02 -3.02
N LEU A 136 1.30 -6.34 -2.82
CA LEU A 136 2.35 -5.35 -2.57
C LEU A 136 3.25 -5.23 -3.80
N VAL A 137 3.41 -4.02 -4.31
CA VAL A 137 4.19 -3.72 -5.53
C VAL A 137 5.37 -2.83 -5.19
N PHE A 138 6.56 -3.25 -5.57
CA PHE A 138 7.80 -2.51 -5.37
C PHE A 138 8.48 -2.30 -6.73
N GLY A 139 8.87 -1.07 -7.02
CA GLY A 139 9.59 -0.72 -8.24
C GLY A 139 10.91 -0.03 -7.96
N SER A 140 11.89 -0.23 -8.84
CA SER A 140 13.15 0.53 -8.86
C SER A 140 13.79 0.60 -7.45
N ALA A 141 14.13 1.78 -6.94
CA ALA A 141 14.82 1.97 -5.68
C ALA A 141 14.17 1.28 -4.47
N ALA A 142 12.84 1.26 -4.38
CA ALA A 142 12.16 0.53 -3.30
C ALA A 142 12.45 -0.97 -3.40
N ALA A 143 12.45 -1.56 -4.60
CA ALA A 143 12.70 -2.98 -4.80
C ALA A 143 14.06 -3.43 -4.26
N CYS A 144 15.10 -2.58 -4.33
CA CYS A 144 16.41 -2.85 -3.74
C CYS A 144 16.36 -3.13 -2.23
N THR A 145 15.33 -2.64 -1.53
CA THR A 145 15.20 -2.76 -0.07
C THR A 145 14.52 -4.05 0.38
N LEU A 146 13.90 -4.80 -0.54
CA LEU A 146 13.16 -6.03 -0.23
C LEU A 146 14.06 -7.17 0.25
N GLY A 147 15.33 -7.16 -0.14
CA GLY A 147 16.29 -8.23 0.14
C GLY A 147 16.98 -8.08 1.49
N THR A 148 17.86 -9.02 1.81
CA THR A 148 18.73 -8.96 2.99
C THR A 148 19.78 -7.85 2.90
N HIS A 149 20.20 -7.53 1.68
CA HIS A 149 21.17 -6.49 1.37
C HIS A 149 20.62 -5.58 0.28
N THR A 150 21.04 -4.32 0.31
CA THR A 150 20.56 -3.27 -0.59
C THR A 150 21.75 -2.57 -1.24
N VAL A 151 21.63 -2.29 -2.54
CA VAL A 151 22.62 -1.51 -3.30
C VAL A 151 22.47 -0.02 -2.96
N PRO A 152 23.48 0.64 -2.37
CA PRO A 152 23.49 2.09 -2.16
C PRO A 152 23.93 2.80 -3.46
N VAL A 153 23.05 2.74 -4.47
CA VAL A 153 23.40 3.09 -5.86
C VAL A 153 23.87 4.52 -6.02
N TYR A 154 23.26 5.50 -5.33
CA TYR A 154 23.66 6.90 -5.49
C TYR A 154 25.01 7.17 -4.81
N GLU A 155 25.26 6.57 -3.66
CA GLU A 155 26.51 6.67 -2.95
C GLU A 155 27.65 6.06 -3.78
N ILE A 156 27.45 4.88 -4.35
CA ILE A 156 28.48 4.22 -5.18
C ILE A 156 28.65 4.94 -6.53
N TYR A 157 27.56 5.18 -7.27
CA TYR A 157 27.64 5.66 -8.65
C TYR A 157 27.84 7.17 -8.77
N LYS A 158 27.19 7.97 -7.92
CA LYS A 158 27.22 9.44 -8.02
C LYS A 158 28.23 10.08 -7.08
N VAL A 159 28.34 9.58 -5.85
CA VAL A 159 29.28 10.14 -4.85
C VAL A 159 30.68 9.54 -5.00
N GLY A 160 30.77 8.29 -5.48
CA GLY A 160 32.04 7.58 -5.66
C GLY A 160 32.50 6.84 -4.40
N ALA A 161 31.56 6.43 -3.54
CA ALA A 161 31.87 5.57 -2.40
C ALA A 161 32.35 4.18 -2.87
N GLU A 162 33.18 3.54 -2.04
CA GLU A 162 33.62 2.16 -2.30
C GLU A 162 32.42 1.19 -2.37
N PRO A 163 32.47 0.16 -3.24
CA PRO A 163 31.38 -0.82 -3.36
C PRO A 163 31.12 -1.57 -2.05
N HIS A 164 29.90 -1.43 -1.51
CA HIS A 164 29.48 -2.06 -0.27
C HIS A 164 27.97 -2.32 -0.28
N TRP A 165 27.53 -3.21 0.61
CA TRP A 165 26.11 -3.46 0.85
C TRP A 165 25.59 -2.61 2.03
N ALA A 166 24.42 -2.02 1.86
CA ALA A 166 23.62 -1.57 2.99
C ALA A 166 22.74 -2.73 3.50
N GLN A 167 22.39 -2.72 4.79
CA GLN A 167 21.46 -3.69 5.37
C GLN A 167 20.06 -3.48 4.78
N GLY A 168 19.50 -4.51 4.15
CA GLY A 168 18.15 -4.49 3.60
C GLY A 168 17.08 -4.79 4.65
N LEU A 169 15.80 -4.62 4.27
CA LEU A 169 14.65 -4.85 5.16
C LEU A 169 14.23 -6.33 5.23
N ASP A 170 14.76 -7.17 4.35
CA ASP A 170 14.48 -8.60 4.23
C ASP A 170 12.98 -8.94 4.19
N LEU A 171 12.19 -8.11 3.52
CA LEU A 171 10.75 -8.32 3.37
C LEU A 171 10.45 -9.57 2.54
N LEU A 172 11.29 -9.87 1.54
CA LEU A 172 11.17 -11.13 0.78
C LEU A 172 11.36 -12.34 1.71
N GLY A 173 12.39 -12.32 2.57
CA GLY A 173 12.66 -13.37 3.53
C GLY A 173 11.51 -13.54 4.53
N ARG A 174 11.00 -12.44 5.09
CA ARG A 174 9.86 -12.45 6.02
C ARG A 174 8.56 -12.99 5.39
N LEU A 175 8.38 -12.80 4.09
CA LEU A 175 7.20 -13.26 3.36
C LEU A 175 7.30 -14.71 2.87
N THR A 176 8.50 -15.15 2.46
CA THR A 176 8.67 -16.37 1.66
C THR A 176 9.70 -17.34 2.21
N GLY A 177 10.50 -16.93 3.19
CA GLY A 177 11.71 -17.63 3.63
C GLY A 177 12.90 -17.53 2.66
N ILE A 178 12.76 -16.79 1.55
CA ILE A 178 13.83 -16.61 0.58
C ILE A 178 14.66 -15.37 0.96
N HIS A 179 15.88 -15.62 1.41
CA HIS A 179 16.86 -14.58 1.70
C HIS A 179 17.75 -14.34 0.47
N ALA A 180 17.56 -13.20 -0.18
CA ALA A 180 18.28 -12.85 -1.41
C ALA A 180 18.52 -11.33 -1.49
N VAL A 181 19.38 -10.92 -2.41
CA VAL A 181 19.54 -9.52 -2.83
C VAL A 181 18.65 -9.29 -4.05
N LEU A 182 17.90 -8.20 -4.09
CA LEU A 182 17.13 -7.82 -5.27
C LEU A 182 17.79 -6.62 -5.95
N ILE A 183 18.07 -6.75 -7.24
CA ILE A 183 18.68 -5.69 -8.05
C ILE A 183 17.76 -5.36 -9.24
N PRO A 184 17.01 -4.25 -9.18
CA PRO A 184 16.26 -3.71 -10.30
C PRO A 184 17.21 -3.08 -11.32
N HIS A 185 16.70 -2.60 -12.46
CA HIS A 185 17.53 -2.01 -13.53
C HIS A 185 18.70 -2.93 -13.92
N PHE A 186 18.45 -4.24 -14.00
CA PHE A 186 19.52 -5.23 -14.08
C PHE A 186 20.25 -5.20 -15.43
N ASP A 187 19.54 -4.91 -16.52
CA ASP A 187 20.05 -4.76 -17.88
C ASP A 187 20.36 -3.29 -18.26
N ASN A 188 20.30 -2.35 -17.30
CA ASN A 188 20.47 -0.93 -17.58
C ASN A 188 21.69 -0.62 -18.44
N ALA A 189 21.48 0.23 -19.45
CA ALA A 189 22.46 0.58 -20.47
C ALA A 189 22.61 2.10 -20.67
N GLU A 190 22.17 2.91 -19.70
CA GLU A 190 22.22 4.38 -19.78
C GLU A 190 23.64 4.99 -19.76
N GLY A 191 24.67 4.19 -19.45
CA GLY A 191 26.06 4.64 -19.39
C GLY A 191 26.69 5.02 -20.74
N GLY A 192 26.12 4.59 -21.87
CA GLY A 192 26.69 4.81 -23.19
C GLY A 192 28.01 4.07 -23.40
N ASN A 193 29.12 4.65 -22.94
CA ASN A 193 30.49 4.13 -23.15
C ASN A 193 31.04 3.32 -21.97
N HIS A 194 30.29 3.18 -20.87
CA HIS A 194 30.70 2.39 -19.71
C HIS A 194 29.56 1.49 -19.22
N ASP A 195 29.93 0.41 -18.53
CA ASP A 195 29.00 -0.59 -18.03
C ASP A 195 28.16 -0.02 -16.86
N THR A 196 26.85 0.03 -17.05
CA THR A 196 25.87 0.50 -16.06
C THR A 196 24.82 -0.54 -15.73
N ARG A 197 25.04 -1.78 -16.17
CA ARG A 197 24.19 -2.91 -15.80
C ARG A 197 24.17 -3.09 -14.29
N PHE A 198 23.16 -3.80 -13.81
CA PHE A 198 23.01 -4.16 -12.40
C PHE A 198 22.83 -2.94 -11.50
N CYS A 199 21.89 -2.05 -11.85
CA CYS A 199 21.63 -0.82 -11.11
C CYS A 199 22.87 0.09 -11.03
N TYR A 200 23.46 0.44 -12.18
CA TYR A 200 24.62 1.34 -12.29
C TYR A 200 25.92 0.86 -11.63
N LEU A 201 25.99 -0.41 -11.24
CA LEU A 201 27.21 -1.01 -10.67
C LEU A 201 28.21 -1.40 -11.77
N GLY A 202 27.72 -2.00 -12.86
CA GLY A 202 28.55 -2.71 -13.84
C GLY A 202 29.14 -4.02 -13.27
N GLU A 203 29.64 -4.87 -14.16
CA GLU A 203 30.14 -6.22 -13.81
C GLU A 203 31.21 -6.19 -12.73
N GLN A 204 32.18 -5.27 -12.84
CA GLN A 204 33.32 -5.21 -11.93
C GLN A 204 32.89 -4.95 -10.49
N ARG A 205 31.99 -3.99 -10.26
CA ARG A 205 31.54 -3.65 -8.89
C ARG A 205 30.60 -4.71 -8.36
N LEU A 206 29.67 -5.22 -9.18
CA LEU A 206 28.76 -6.27 -8.73
C LEU A 206 29.54 -7.52 -8.31
N ALA A 207 30.51 -7.99 -9.11
CA ALA A 207 31.30 -9.17 -8.76
C ALA A 207 32.10 -8.99 -7.46
N ALA A 208 32.66 -7.80 -7.23
CA ALA A 208 33.36 -7.48 -5.98
C ALA A 208 32.41 -7.47 -4.77
N MET A 209 31.18 -6.96 -4.95
CA MET A 209 30.15 -6.95 -3.91
C MET A 209 29.58 -8.35 -3.66
N GLU A 210 29.38 -9.18 -4.69
CA GLU A 210 28.94 -10.58 -4.55
C GLU A 210 29.88 -11.41 -3.69
N ALA A 211 31.19 -11.14 -3.74
CA ALA A 211 32.18 -11.81 -2.91
C ALA A 211 32.04 -11.50 -1.40
N GLN A 212 31.34 -10.43 -1.05
CA GLN A 212 31.06 -10.04 0.34
C GLN A 212 29.79 -10.71 0.89
N LEU A 213 28.97 -11.33 0.03
CA LEU A 213 27.72 -11.96 0.45
C LEU A 213 27.99 -13.34 1.09
N PRO A 214 27.18 -13.73 2.09
CA PRO A 214 27.11 -15.11 2.56
C PRO A 214 26.86 -16.10 1.42
N GLU A 215 27.37 -17.33 1.55
CA GLU A 215 27.34 -18.31 0.45
C GLU A 215 25.91 -18.66 0.01
N GLU A 216 24.97 -18.66 0.96
CA GLU A 216 23.55 -19.01 0.78
C GLU A 216 22.73 -17.90 0.12
N ILE A 217 23.30 -16.70 -0.07
CA ILE A 217 22.60 -15.53 -0.59
C ILE A 217 22.95 -15.31 -2.07
N GLY A 218 21.93 -15.46 -2.91
CA GLY A 218 21.99 -15.13 -4.35
C GLY A 218 21.45 -13.73 -4.65
N VAL A 219 21.70 -13.28 -5.89
CA VAL A 219 21.18 -12.05 -6.47
C VAL A 219 20.02 -12.38 -7.40
N LEU A 220 18.90 -11.69 -7.20
CA LEU A 220 17.73 -11.70 -8.07
C LEU A 220 17.68 -10.39 -8.84
N GLY A 221 18.11 -10.44 -10.10
CA GLY A 221 18.10 -9.33 -11.04
C GLY A 221 16.77 -9.20 -11.76
N ILE A 222 16.23 -7.99 -11.85
CA ILE A 222 15.02 -7.69 -12.62
C ILE A 222 15.36 -6.61 -13.65
N ASP A 223 15.21 -6.94 -14.92
CA ASP A 223 15.44 -6.01 -16.03
C ASP A 223 14.45 -4.85 -16.03
N GLU A 224 14.79 -3.78 -16.73
CA GLU A 224 13.89 -2.67 -16.97
C GLU A 224 12.62 -3.13 -17.69
N HIS A 225 11.49 -2.49 -17.40
CA HIS A 225 10.18 -2.84 -17.97
C HIS A 225 9.79 -4.32 -17.81
N THR A 226 10.28 -4.96 -16.75
CA THR A 226 10.03 -6.35 -16.40
C THR A 226 9.53 -6.43 -14.95
N ALA A 227 8.65 -7.38 -14.68
CA ALA A 227 8.11 -7.63 -13.35
C ALA A 227 8.23 -9.11 -12.98
N LEU A 228 8.61 -9.35 -11.73
CA LEU A 228 8.51 -10.63 -11.06
C LEU A 228 7.26 -10.62 -10.17
N LEU A 229 6.33 -11.53 -10.44
CA LEU A 229 5.12 -11.72 -9.64
C LEU A 229 5.32 -12.96 -8.78
N VAL A 230 5.31 -12.78 -7.46
CA VAL A 230 5.42 -13.83 -6.45
C VAL A 230 4.06 -14.04 -5.83
N ASP A 231 3.47 -15.19 -6.15
CA ASP A 231 2.20 -15.64 -5.63
C ASP A 231 2.44 -16.57 -4.44
N LEU A 232 2.22 -16.05 -3.24
CA LEU A 232 2.51 -16.76 -2.00
C LEU A 232 1.51 -17.88 -1.73
N THR A 233 0.29 -17.78 -2.26
CA THR A 233 -0.74 -18.80 -2.02
C THR A 233 -0.54 -20.01 -2.93
N ALA A 234 -0.20 -19.78 -4.19
CA ALA A 234 0.11 -20.87 -5.13
C ALA A 234 1.55 -21.37 -5.01
N GLY A 235 2.42 -20.67 -4.25
CA GLY A 235 3.84 -20.98 -4.17
C GLY A 235 4.53 -20.87 -5.54
N ARG A 236 4.14 -19.87 -6.34
CA ARG A 236 4.54 -19.75 -7.75
C ARG A 236 5.10 -18.37 -8.04
N VAL A 237 6.03 -18.35 -8.99
CA VAL A 237 6.66 -17.14 -9.50
C VAL A 237 6.42 -17.04 -11.00
N MET A 238 6.13 -15.83 -11.49
CA MET A 238 5.85 -15.54 -12.89
C MET A 238 6.64 -14.31 -13.33
N VAL A 239 7.14 -14.32 -14.56
CA VAL A 239 7.85 -13.19 -15.16
C VAL A 239 6.95 -12.53 -16.20
N GLU A 240 6.77 -11.22 -16.11
CA GLU A 240 5.92 -10.41 -16.99
C GLU A 240 6.70 -9.20 -17.51
N GLY A 241 6.26 -8.59 -18.62
CA GLY A 241 6.91 -7.41 -19.19
C GLY A 241 7.76 -7.72 -20.42
N ASN A 242 8.85 -6.99 -20.61
CA ASN A 242 9.60 -6.99 -21.88
C ASN A 242 10.96 -7.69 -21.83
N GLY A 243 11.56 -7.84 -20.64
CA GLY A 243 12.91 -8.37 -20.46
C GLY A 243 12.92 -9.72 -19.73
N VAL A 244 13.97 -9.93 -18.93
CA VAL A 244 14.17 -11.17 -18.15
C VAL A 244 14.29 -10.89 -16.66
N VAL A 245 14.08 -11.95 -15.88
CA VAL A 245 14.54 -12.03 -14.50
C VAL A 245 15.77 -12.93 -14.46
N THR A 246 16.81 -12.51 -13.75
CA THR A 246 18.07 -13.23 -13.64
C THR A 246 18.29 -13.72 -12.22
N VAL A 247 18.49 -15.02 -12.03
CA VAL A 247 19.05 -15.56 -10.79
C VAL A 247 20.55 -15.66 -10.98
N ARG A 248 21.31 -14.93 -10.18
CA ARG A 248 22.77 -14.87 -10.26
C ARG A 248 23.41 -15.24 -8.93
N ARG A 249 24.48 -16.03 -8.99
CA ARG A 249 25.31 -16.39 -7.84
C ARG A 249 26.78 -16.43 -8.27
N ARG A 250 27.60 -15.54 -7.70
CA ARG A 250 29.06 -15.51 -7.88
C ARG A 250 29.48 -15.58 -9.35
N GLY A 251 28.86 -14.75 -10.19
CA GLY A 251 29.16 -14.71 -11.63
C GLY A 251 28.37 -15.71 -12.50
N SER A 252 27.76 -16.74 -11.91
CA SER A 252 26.92 -17.69 -12.65
C SER A 252 25.48 -17.17 -12.70
N SER A 253 24.89 -17.09 -13.90
CA SER A 253 23.54 -16.56 -14.10
C SER A 253 22.64 -17.56 -14.80
N ARG A 254 21.37 -17.62 -14.38
CA ARG A 254 20.26 -18.27 -15.08
C ARG A 254 19.17 -17.24 -15.32
N THR A 255 18.70 -17.12 -16.56
CA THR A 255 17.70 -16.12 -16.96
C THR A 255 16.34 -16.76 -17.21
N PHE A 256 15.30 -15.99 -16.95
CA PHE A 256 13.89 -16.38 -17.12
C PHE A 256 13.17 -15.26 -17.88
N PRO A 257 12.86 -15.43 -19.17
CA PRO A 257 12.17 -14.41 -19.96
C PRO A 257 10.72 -14.21 -19.53
N ALA A 258 10.15 -13.06 -19.89
CA ALA A 258 8.72 -12.81 -19.77
C ALA A 258 7.88 -13.97 -20.33
N GLY A 259 6.84 -14.37 -19.60
CA GLY A 259 6.04 -15.56 -19.83
C GLY A 259 6.53 -16.81 -19.08
N SER A 260 7.73 -16.78 -18.48
CA SER A 260 8.23 -17.88 -17.65
C SER A 260 7.43 -18.02 -16.36
N SER A 261 7.29 -19.26 -15.89
CA SER A 261 6.80 -19.56 -14.55
C SER A 261 7.60 -20.71 -13.92
N LEU A 262 7.82 -20.63 -12.62
CA LEU A 262 8.53 -21.60 -11.80
C LEU A 262 7.93 -21.62 -10.38
N SER A 263 8.18 -22.69 -9.62
CA SER A 263 7.78 -22.71 -8.21
C SER A 263 8.69 -21.82 -7.37
N LEU A 264 8.15 -21.34 -6.25
CA LEU A 264 8.89 -20.57 -5.26
C LEU A 264 10.05 -21.38 -4.67
N GLU A 265 9.86 -22.69 -4.49
CA GLU A 265 10.90 -23.62 -4.04
C GLU A 265 12.07 -23.71 -5.04
N THR A 266 11.78 -23.82 -6.35
CA THR A 266 12.83 -23.82 -7.39
C THR A 266 13.59 -22.51 -7.38
N LEU A 267 12.90 -21.36 -7.26
CA LEU A 267 13.58 -20.07 -7.15
C LEU A 267 14.52 -20.03 -5.93
N ALA A 268 14.04 -20.50 -4.77
CA ALA A 268 14.83 -20.54 -3.54
C ALA A 268 16.08 -21.43 -3.68
N ALA A 269 15.93 -22.62 -4.25
CA ALA A 269 17.03 -23.55 -4.51
C ALA A 269 18.09 -22.94 -5.43
N LEU A 270 17.65 -22.26 -6.51
CA LEU A 270 18.58 -21.59 -7.43
C LEU A 270 19.35 -20.44 -6.77
N LEU A 271 18.71 -19.67 -5.89
CA LEU A 271 19.36 -18.58 -5.16
C LEU A 271 20.39 -19.10 -4.14
N ARG A 272 20.14 -20.26 -3.51
CA ARG A 272 21.13 -20.98 -2.69
C ARG A 272 22.19 -21.73 -3.52
N GLY A 273 22.00 -21.78 -4.85
CA GLY A 273 22.82 -22.50 -5.81
C GLY A 273 22.85 -24.02 -5.62
N GLU A 274 21.71 -24.57 -5.21
CA GLU A 274 21.42 -26.00 -5.28
C GLU A 274 21.15 -26.40 -6.75
N GLN A 275 21.65 -27.56 -7.18
CA GLN A 275 21.39 -28.06 -8.53
C GLN A 275 19.93 -28.51 -8.65
N SER A 276 19.11 -27.70 -9.30
CA SER A 276 17.74 -28.07 -9.62
C SER A 276 17.71 -28.83 -10.95
N SER A 277 17.40 -30.13 -10.91
CA SER A 277 17.17 -30.97 -12.08
C SER A 277 15.84 -30.61 -12.73
N VAL A 278 15.81 -29.61 -13.62
CA VAL A 278 14.61 -29.32 -14.43
C VAL A 278 15.02 -28.92 -15.84
N ASP A 279 15.08 -29.91 -16.72
CA ASP A 279 14.79 -29.82 -18.15
C ASP A 279 13.42 -30.47 -18.40
N GLY A 280 12.55 -29.81 -19.18
CA GLY A 280 11.48 -30.50 -19.90
C GLY A 280 10.03 -30.13 -19.51
N ALA A 281 9.33 -29.59 -20.52
CA ALA A 281 7.91 -29.27 -20.55
C ALA A 281 6.95 -30.46 -20.32
N ALA A 282 5.70 -30.14 -19.95
CA ALA A 282 4.54 -31.05 -19.88
C ALA A 282 4.19 -31.67 -21.27
N PRO A 283 3.43 -32.80 -21.39
CA PRO A 283 2.02 -32.86 -20.94
C PRO A 283 1.47 -34.21 -20.38
N ASP A 284 0.32 -34.05 -19.72
CA ASP A 284 -0.89 -34.90 -19.59
C ASP A 284 -0.99 -36.26 -18.85
N GLU A 285 -2.05 -36.27 -18.03
CA GLU A 285 -2.98 -37.30 -17.52
C GLU A 285 -2.70 -38.81 -17.73
N ARG A 286 -2.77 -39.62 -16.64
CA ARG A 286 -3.96 -40.41 -16.23
C ARG A 286 -3.64 -41.50 -15.19
N SER A 287 -4.63 -41.68 -14.31
CA SER A 287 -5.03 -42.91 -13.59
C SER A 287 -4.24 -43.39 -12.38
N GLY A 288 -4.97 -43.53 -11.26
CA GLY A 288 -4.53 -44.27 -10.08
C GLY A 288 -5.43 -44.13 -8.85
N THR A 289 -6.72 -44.44 -8.98
CA THR A 289 -7.67 -44.58 -7.86
C THR A 289 -7.24 -45.68 -6.88
N THR A 290 -7.17 -45.37 -5.58
CA THR A 290 -7.66 -46.28 -4.51
C THR A 290 -8.16 -45.44 -3.35
N GLY A 291 -9.40 -45.71 -2.94
CA GLY A 291 -10.10 -44.99 -1.89
C GLY A 291 -9.79 -45.51 -0.50
N GLN A 292 -10.01 -44.64 0.50
CA GLN A 292 -10.44 -45.04 1.82
C GLN A 292 -11.32 -43.95 2.43
N ALA A 293 -12.48 -44.37 2.92
CA ALA A 293 -13.56 -43.57 3.46
C ALA A 293 -13.25 -43.04 4.88
N PRO A 294 -13.99 -42.03 5.38
CA PRO A 294 -13.58 -41.19 6.50
C PRO A 294 -13.92 -41.80 7.85
N ARG A 295 -13.02 -41.60 8.84
CA ARG A 295 -13.31 -41.83 10.25
C ARG A 295 -14.05 -40.61 10.80
N GLN A 296 -15.26 -40.83 11.27
CA GLN A 296 -16.05 -39.88 12.05
C GLN A 296 -15.49 -39.82 13.47
N ASP A 297 -15.07 -38.65 13.91
CA ASP A 297 -14.91 -38.32 15.32
C ASP A 297 -16.16 -37.54 15.81
N PRO A 298 -16.51 -37.67 17.10
CA PRO A 298 -17.84 -37.34 17.59
C PRO A 298 -18.05 -35.83 17.82
N ALA A 299 -19.31 -35.42 17.68
CA ALA A 299 -19.79 -34.06 17.92
C ALA A 299 -19.49 -33.57 19.36
N PRO A 300 -19.12 -32.30 19.55
CA PRO A 300 -19.00 -31.72 20.89
C PRO A 300 -20.39 -31.40 21.46
N PRO A 301 -20.54 -31.37 22.79
CA PRO A 301 -21.81 -31.07 23.44
C PRO A 301 -22.15 -29.59 23.30
N GLU A 302 -23.40 -29.29 22.95
CA GLU A 302 -23.98 -27.97 23.07
C GLU A 302 -24.10 -27.57 24.54
N GLY A 303 -23.76 -26.31 24.84
CA GLY A 303 -24.09 -25.65 26.11
C GLY A 303 -22.89 -25.39 27.02
N SER A 304 -22.10 -24.36 26.69
CA SER A 304 -21.34 -23.60 27.69
C SER A 304 -21.26 -22.15 27.23
N SER A 305 -21.56 -21.22 28.13
CA SER A 305 -21.55 -19.77 27.90
C SER A 305 -20.25 -19.32 27.25
N ALA A 306 -20.36 -18.47 26.21
CA ALA A 306 -19.23 -17.85 25.52
C ALA A 306 -18.25 -17.21 26.51
N LEU A 307 -17.06 -17.78 26.61
CA LEU A 307 -15.88 -17.05 27.07
C LEU A 307 -15.53 -16.03 25.98
N PRO A 308 -14.97 -14.85 26.32
CA PRO A 308 -14.48 -13.92 25.32
C PRO A 308 -13.51 -14.63 24.37
N GLY A 309 -13.66 -14.40 23.08
CA GLY A 309 -12.68 -14.81 22.07
C GLY A 309 -11.31 -14.15 22.32
N SER A 310 -10.28 -14.50 21.56
CA SER A 310 -8.96 -13.86 21.70
C SER A 310 -9.02 -12.33 21.53
N LEU A 311 -8.05 -11.58 22.08
CA LEU A 311 -7.94 -10.13 21.86
C LEU A 311 -7.97 -9.76 20.37
N ARG A 312 -7.43 -10.64 19.52
CA ARG A 312 -7.49 -10.51 18.06
C ARG A 312 -8.93 -10.53 17.53
N GLU A 313 -9.74 -11.49 17.95
CA GLU A 313 -11.15 -11.59 17.55
C GLU A 313 -11.97 -10.40 18.06
N GLU A 314 -11.66 -9.90 19.25
CA GLU A 314 -12.26 -8.67 19.78
C GLU A 314 -11.88 -7.45 18.94
N ALA A 315 -10.61 -7.32 18.54
CA ALA A 315 -10.14 -6.26 17.64
C ALA A 315 -10.81 -6.32 16.25
N GLU A 316 -10.93 -7.51 15.67
CA GLU A 316 -11.61 -7.72 14.39
C GLU A 316 -13.11 -7.37 14.49
N THR A 317 -13.76 -7.75 15.59
CA THR A 317 -15.18 -7.43 15.86
C THR A 317 -15.41 -5.93 16.03
N ALA A 318 -14.59 -5.26 16.83
CA ALA A 318 -14.69 -3.82 17.03
C ALA A 318 -14.46 -3.05 15.72
N LEU A 319 -13.47 -3.45 14.91
CA LEU A 319 -13.20 -2.84 13.62
C LEU A 319 -14.37 -3.00 12.63
N ALA A 320 -14.99 -4.18 12.58
CA ALA A 320 -16.16 -4.43 11.72
C ALA A 320 -17.38 -3.58 12.13
N ARG A 321 -17.61 -3.42 13.45
CA ARG A 321 -18.63 -2.50 13.98
C ARG A 321 -18.31 -1.06 13.59
N PHE A 322 -17.08 -0.62 13.80
CA PHE A 322 -16.63 0.72 13.42
C PHE A 322 -16.84 1.00 11.92
N ASP A 323 -16.51 0.04 11.05
CA ASP A 323 -16.71 0.17 9.60
C ASP A 323 -18.19 0.32 9.25
N THR A 324 -19.07 -0.42 9.92
CA THR A 324 -20.52 -0.35 9.75
C THR A 324 -21.10 0.99 10.23
N ALA A 325 -20.66 1.45 11.40
CA ALA A 325 -21.02 2.74 11.96
C ALA A 325 -20.54 3.90 11.06
N LEU A 326 -19.32 3.80 10.54
CA LEU A 326 -18.76 4.81 9.63
C LEU A 326 -19.55 4.88 8.33
N ALA A 327 -19.92 3.73 7.76
CA ALA A 327 -20.71 3.66 6.52
C ALA A 327 -22.11 4.26 6.69
N SER A 328 -22.73 4.09 7.87
CA SER A 328 -24.03 4.67 8.23
C SER A 328 -23.96 6.12 8.75
N ARG A 329 -22.74 6.66 8.92
CA ARG A 329 -22.47 7.98 9.53
C ARG A 329 -22.95 8.10 10.98
N ASP A 330 -22.94 6.99 11.71
CA ASP A 330 -23.23 6.96 13.14
C ASP A 330 -21.95 7.26 13.93
N ALA A 331 -21.79 8.52 14.34
CA ALA A 331 -20.60 8.97 15.07
C ALA A 331 -20.51 8.36 16.48
N ASP A 332 -21.65 8.17 17.14
CA ASP A 332 -21.69 7.64 18.51
C ASP A 332 -21.30 6.16 18.51
N ASP A 333 -21.78 5.38 17.54
CA ASP A 333 -21.40 3.96 17.43
C ASP A 333 -19.94 3.78 16.98
N CYS A 334 -19.39 4.69 16.18
CA CYS A 334 -17.96 4.72 15.88
C CYS A 334 -17.13 4.93 17.16
N VAL A 335 -17.53 5.88 18.01
CA VAL A 335 -16.86 6.14 19.30
C VAL A 335 -17.02 4.92 20.24
N GLY A 336 -18.20 4.32 20.29
CA GLY A 336 -18.47 3.10 21.04
C GLY A 336 -17.50 1.97 20.68
N ALA A 337 -17.33 1.68 19.38
CA ALA A 337 -16.40 0.66 18.92
C ALA A 337 -14.93 0.93 19.31
N VAL A 338 -14.50 2.19 19.31
CA VAL A 338 -13.16 2.60 19.77
C VAL A 338 -12.98 2.34 21.26
N LEU A 339 -13.95 2.74 22.08
CA LEU A 339 -13.90 2.60 23.54
C LEU A 339 -13.99 1.13 23.97
N ASP A 340 -14.77 0.31 23.26
CA ASP A 340 -14.88 -1.12 23.51
C ASP A 340 -13.54 -1.83 23.24
N LEU A 341 -12.86 -1.51 22.14
CA LEU A 341 -11.53 -2.07 21.85
C LEU A 341 -10.47 -1.60 22.86
N GLU A 342 -10.52 -0.35 23.28
CA GLU A 342 -9.62 0.15 24.33
C GLU A 342 -9.82 -0.61 25.64
N SER A 343 -11.07 -0.84 26.04
CA SER A 343 -11.44 -1.62 27.23
C SER A 343 -10.96 -3.07 27.12
N ALA A 344 -11.10 -3.69 25.94
CA ALA A 344 -10.57 -5.02 25.65
C ALA A 344 -9.06 -5.07 25.84
N ILE A 345 -8.31 -4.15 25.23
CA ILE A 345 -6.85 -4.08 25.37
C ILE A 345 -6.45 -3.97 26.85
N VAL A 346 -7.16 -3.17 27.64
CA VAL A 346 -6.90 -3.04 29.09
C VAL A 346 -7.20 -4.35 29.83
N ALA A 347 -8.33 -5.00 29.55
CA ALA A 347 -8.68 -6.27 30.17
C ALA A 347 -7.63 -7.36 29.91
N TRP A 348 -7.23 -7.49 28.65
CA TRP A 348 -6.20 -8.44 28.21
C TRP A 348 -4.78 -8.06 28.64
N SER A 349 -4.50 -6.80 28.99
CA SER A 349 -3.18 -6.38 29.48
C SER A 349 -2.80 -6.98 30.83
N SER A 350 -3.78 -7.51 31.57
CA SER A 350 -3.56 -8.21 32.85
C SER A 350 -3.05 -9.65 32.67
N ASP A 351 -3.22 -10.23 31.48
CA ASP A 351 -2.62 -11.50 31.09
C ASP A 351 -1.22 -11.23 30.52
N THR A 352 -0.20 -11.60 31.30
CA THR A 352 1.23 -11.23 31.19
C THR A 352 1.99 -11.69 29.93
N LEU A 353 1.33 -12.00 28.82
CA LEU A 353 1.97 -12.24 27.53
C LEU A 353 1.77 -11.02 26.64
N GLN A 354 2.82 -10.20 26.48
CA GLN A 354 2.91 -9.27 25.36
C GLN A 354 2.93 -10.09 24.06
N SER A 355 1.75 -10.43 23.55
CA SER A 355 1.55 -11.16 22.32
C SER A 355 1.41 -10.21 21.14
N ASP A 356 1.69 -10.72 19.93
CA ASP A 356 1.43 -10.03 18.66
C ASP A 356 -0.02 -9.49 18.57
N ASP A 357 -0.97 -10.13 19.26
CA ASP A 357 -2.38 -9.71 19.29
C ASP A 357 -2.56 -8.33 19.94
N THR A 358 -1.76 -7.99 20.95
CA THR A 358 -1.85 -6.67 21.61
C THR A 358 -1.38 -5.56 20.68
N ASP A 359 -0.31 -5.80 19.92
CA ASP A 359 0.19 -4.85 18.93
C ASP A 359 -0.80 -4.70 17.77
N GLN A 360 -1.41 -5.79 17.32
CA GLN A 360 -2.46 -5.75 16.30
C GLN A 360 -3.70 -4.97 16.78
N ALA A 361 -4.18 -5.23 18.00
CA ALA A 361 -5.31 -4.51 18.58
C ALA A 361 -5.02 -3.01 18.73
N ARG A 362 -3.80 -2.65 19.17
CA ARG A 362 -3.38 -1.25 19.26
C ARG A 362 -3.32 -0.57 17.89
N ARG A 363 -2.84 -1.26 16.85
CA ARG A 363 -2.84 -0.75 15.46
C ARG A 363 -4.27 -0.52 14.97
N ALA A 364 -5.20 -1.45 15.24
CA ALA A 364 -6.61 -1.30 14.90
C ALA A 364 -7.24 -0.08 15.62
N LEU A 365 -7.00 0.06 16.93
CA LEU A 365 -7.47 1.20 17.71
C LEU A 365 -6.97 2.55 17.15
N ARG A 366 -5.67 2.66 16.87
CA ARG A 366 -5.08 3.88 16.28
C ARG A 366 -5.67 4.19 14.91
N SER A 367 -5.87 3.19 14.07
CA SER A 367 -6.53 3.35 12.77
C SER A 367 -7.95 3.93 12.91
N MET A 368 -8.75 3.44 13.86
CA MET A 368 -10.09 3.98 14.12
C MET A 368 -10.05 5.44 14.62
N ILE A 369 -9.14 5.76 15.55
CA ILE A 369 -8.95 7.13 16.06
C ILE A 369 -8.58 8.10 14.92
N VAL A 370 -7.65 7.71 14.05
CA VAL A 370 -7.25 8.51 12.89
C VAL A 370 -8.44 8.78 11.97
N ARG A 371 -9.25 7.75 11.68
CA ARG A 371 -10.43 7.85 10.80
C ARG A 371 -11.52 8.76 11.41
N LEU A 372 -11.71 8.72 12.72
CA LEU A 372 -12.56 9.70 13.42
C LEU A 372 -11.98 11.11 13.31
N GLY A 373 -10.67 11.28 13.47
CA GLY A 373 -10.00 12.57 13.27
C GLY A 373 -10.17 13.12 11.84
N GLU A 374 -10.14 12.26 10.82
CA GLU A 374 -10.39 12.64 9.43
C GLU A 374 -11.84 13.09 9.19
N LEU A 375 -12.82 12.40 9.79
CA LEU A 375 -14.22 12.84 9.78
C LEU A 375 -14.38 14.19 10.49
N ALA A 376 -13.81 14.31 11.69
CA ALA A 376 -13.86 15.54 12.48
C ALA A 376 -13.24 16.71 11.70
N HIS A 377 -12.14 16.50 10.97
CA HIS A 377 -11.54 17.54 10.15
C HIS A 377 -12.50 18.08 9.07
N ARG A 378 -13.40 17.25 8.53
CA ARG A 378 -14.45 17.71 7.60
C ARG A 378 -15.55 18.49 8.35
N GLY A 379 -15.93 18.04 9.54
CA GLY A 379 -16.94 18.70 10.37
C GLY A 379 -16.49 20.00 11.03
N LEU A 380 -15.18 20.15 11.29
CA LEU A 380 -14.56 21.34 11.87
C LEU A 380 -14.30 22.44 10.83
N ARG A 381 -14.54 22.19 9.54
CA ARG A 381 -14.49 23.24 8.52
C ARG A 381 -15.56 24.27 8.83
N ASP A 382 -15.22 25.54 8.64
CA ASP A 382 -16.19 26.61 8.75
C ASP A 382 -17.31 26.34 7.72
N PRO A 383 -18.58 26.20 8.15
CA PRO A 383 -19.69 25.98 7.23
C PRO A 383 -19.74 27.01 6.10
N ARG A 384 -19.24 28.24 6.35
CA ARG A 384 -19.16 29.31 5.36
C ARG A 384 -18.26 28.98 4.18
N GLU A 385 -17.18 28.24 4.38
CA GLU A 385 -16.29 27.82 3.29
C GLU A 385 -16.97 26.83 2.35
N ILE A 386 -17.91 26.03 2.86
CA ILE A 386 -18.63 25.01 2.08
C ILE A 386 -19.83 25.63 1.37
N VAL A 387 -20.63 26.43 2.07
CA VAL A 387 -21.86 27.00 1.50
C VAL A 387 -21.60 28.28 0.72
N GLY A 388 -20.50 28.99 1.00
CA GLY A 388 -20.22 30.32 0.47
C GLY A 388 -20.33 30.46 -1.05
N PRO A 389 -19.67 29.60 -1.85
CA PRO A 389 -19.80 29.69 -3.31
C PRO A 389 -21.24 29.56 -3.83
N PHE A 390 -22.10 28.79 -3.15
CA PHE A 390 -23.51 28.65 -3.50
C PHE A 390 -24.33 29.86 -3.06
N VAL A 391 -24.02 30.40 -1.87
CA VAL A 391 -24.68 31.60 -1.34
C VAL A 391 -24.33 32.83 -2.18
N ASP A 392 -23.05 33.00 -2.53
CA ASP A 392 -22.57 34.09 -3.37
C ASP A 392 -23.25 34.05 -4.75
N ALA A 393 -23.35 32.88 -5.38
CA ALA A 393 -24.07 32.71 -6.64
C ALA A 393 -25.57 33.07 -6.51
N LEU A 394 -26.23 32.70 -5.42
CA LEU A 394 -27.64 33.07 -5.16
C LEU A 394 -27.79 34.58 -4.91
N ILE A 395 -26.83 35.21 -4.25
CA ILE A 395 -26.79 36.67 -4.04
C ILE A 395 -26.63 37.40 -5.38
N GLU A 396 -25.79 36.90 -6.28
CA GLU A 396 -25.65 37.44 -7.64
C GLU A 396 -26.96 37.37 -8.43
N VAL A 397 -27.63 36.21 -8.42
CA VAL A 397 -28.93 36.02 -9.08
C VAL A 397 -29.99 36.97 -8.48
N ARG A 398 -30.00 37.13 -7.15
CA ARG A 398 -30.87 38.10 -6.46
C ARG A 398 -30.58 39.54 -6.94
N GLY A 399 -29.30 39.91 -7.06
CA GLY A 399 -28.88 41.23 -7.56
C GLY A 399 -29.33 41.49 -9.01
N ALA A 400 -29.23 40.49 -9.87
CA ALA A 400 -29.71 40.54 -11.26
C ALA A 400 -31.24 40.69 -11.32
N ALA A 401 -31.99 39.91 -10.53
CA ALA A 401 -33.45 39.99 -10.45
C ALA A 401 -33.91 41.38 -10.00
N ARG A 402 -33.26 41.95 -8.97
CA ARG A 402 -33.54 43.31 -8.50
C ARG A 402 -33.26 44.37 -9.57
N SER A 403 -32.16 44.23 -10.32
CA SER A 403 -31.81 45.14 -11.42
C SER A 403 -32.82 45.07 -12.58
N ALA A 404 -33.39 43.89 -12.84
CA ALA A 404 -34.47 43.68 -13.80
C ALA A 404 -35.86 44.08 -13.29
N ARG A 405 -35.97 44.59 -12.04
CA ARG A 405 -37.24 44.90 -11.34
C ARG A 405 -38.13 43.68 -11.09
N ASP A 406 -37.57 42.47 -11.11
CA ASP A 406 -38.24 41.24 -10.68
C ASP A 406 -38.09 41.07 -9.16
N TYR A 407 -38.88 41.85 -8.42
CA TYR A 407 -38.85 41.83 -6.96
C TYR A 407 -39.37 40.50 -6.38
N ALA A 408 -40.31 39.84 -7.07
CA ALA A 408 -40.85 38.56 -6.62
C ALA A 408 -39.77 37.47 -6.56
N THR A 409 -38.91 37.37 -7.59
CA THR A 409 -37.78 36.44 -7.59
C THR A 409 -36.71 36.83 -6.58
N SER A 410 -36.39 38.12 -6.45
CA SER A 410 -35.44 38.61 -5.42
C SER A 410 -35.88 38.23 -4.01
N ASP A 411 -37.16 38.46 -3.68
CA ASP A 411 -37.71 38.18 -2.36
C ASP A 411 -37.77 36.67 -2.10
N LEU A 412 -38.17 35.88 -3.10
CA LEU A 412 -38.13 34.42 -3.02
C LEU A 412 -36.73 33.90 -2.67
N ILE A 413 -35.68 34.42 -3.33
CA ILE A 413 -34.29 34.00 -3.05
C ILE A 413 -33.88 34.37 -1.63
N ARG A 414 -34.20 35.60 -1.19
CA ARG A 414 -33.92 36.06 0.18
C ARG A 414 -34.59 35.15 1.22
N ASP A 415 -35.86 34.87 1.04
CA ASP A 415 -36.65 34.06 1.99
C ASP A 415 -36.13 32.62 2.05
N ARG A 416 -35.69 32.06 0.92
CA ARG A 416 -35.05 30.73 0.87
C ARG A 416 -33.70 30.70 1.59
N LEU A 417 -32.87 31.74 1.43
CA LEU A 417 -31.60 31.86 2.16
C LEU A 417 -31.84 31.97 3.67
N VAL A 418 -32.78 32.83 4.10
CA VAL A 418 -33.15 32.97 5.51
C VAL A 418 -33.69 31.66 6.08
N SER A 419 -34.57 30.97 5.34
CA SER A 419 -35.09 29.66 5.75
C SER A 419 -34.01 28.57 5.86
N ALA A 420 -32.90 28.72 5.15
CA ALA A 420 -31.73 27.84 5.23
C ALA A 420 -30.75 28.27 6.34
N GLY A 421 -31.11 29.26 7.18
CA GLY A 421 -30.27 29.77 8.25
C GLY A 421 -29.19 30.74 7.79
N ILE A 422 -29.33 31.34 6.60
CA ILE A 422 -28.39 32.33 6.07
C ILE A 422 -29.01 33.72 6.16
N GLU A 423 -28.45 34.55 7.04
CA GLU A 423 -28.83 35.96 7.12
C GLU A 423 -28.10 36.75 6.04
N VAL A 424 -28.86 37.49 5.21
CA VAL A 424 -28.32 38.38 4.18
C VAL A 424 -28.57 39.83 4.59
N ARG A 425 -27.50 40.63 4.65
CA ARG A 425 -27.53 42.06 4.98
C ARG A 425 -26.98 42.87 3.80
N ASP A 426 -27.82 43.75 3.28
CA ASP A 426 -27.38 44.71 2.27
C ASP A 426 -26.64 45.87 2.98
N SER A 427 -25.42 46.18 2.54
CA SER A 427 -24.63 47.32 3.02
C SER A 427 -24.19 48.22 1.87
N PRO A 428 -23.80 49.48 2.13
CA PRO A 428 -23.25 50.37 1.11
C PRO A 428 -21.99 49.80 0.42
N ASP A 429 -21.24 48.93 1.11
CA ASP A 429 -20.02 48.27 0.62
C ASP A 429 -20.29 46.94 -0.10
N GLY A 430 -21.57 46.54 -0.23
CA GLY A 430 -22.00 45.29 -0.86
C GLY A 430 -22.89 44.44 0.03
N VAL A 431 -23.30 43.27 -0.49
CA VAL A 431 -24.12 42.31 0.26
C VAL A 431 -23.22 41.45 1.13
N GLN A 432 -23.45 41.44 2.44
CA GLN A 432 -22.78 40.57 3.40
C GLN A 432 -23.74 39.49 3.88
N TRP A 433 -23.23 38.30 4.19
CA TRP A 433 -24.04 37.22 4.74
C TRP A 433 -23.36 36.49 5.89
N SER A 434 -24.16 35.89 6.76
CA SER A 434 -23.70 35.09 7.89
C SER A 434 -24.56 33.86 8.07
N VAL A 435 -23.95 32.75 8.48
CA VAL A 435 -24.69 31.56 8.93
C VAL A 435 -25.19 31.83 10.34
N ALA A 436 -26.49 31.69 10.56
CA ALA A 436 -27.07 31.73 11.89
C ALA A 436 -26.42 30.63 12.72
N THR A 437 -25.64 31.03 13.73
CA THR A 437 -25.04 30.10 14.66
C THR A 437 -26.16 29.50 15.49
N THR A 438 -26.58 28.28 15.16
CA THR A 438 -27.25 27.45 16.15
C THR A 438 -26.25 27.29 17.29
N SER A 439 -26.49 27.97 18.41
CA SER A 439 -25.74 27.74 19.63
C SER A 439 -25.81 26.23 19.91
N GLY A 440 -24.69 25.53 19.75
CA GLY A 440 -24.62 24.11 20.06
C GLY A 440 -24.89 23.88 21.55
N PRO A 441 -25.43 22.70 21.94
CA PRO A 441 -25.47 22.28 23.34
C PRO A 441 -24.08 22.16 23.96
#